data_AF-A0A1V5A535-F1
#
_entry.id   AF-A0A1V5A535-F1
#
_cell.length_a   1.000
_cell.length_b   1.000
_cell.length_c   1.000
_cell.angle_alpha   90.00
_cell.angle_beta   90.00
_cell.angle_gamma   90.00
#
_symmetry.space_group_name_H-M   'P 1'
#
loop_
_entity.id
_entity.type
_entity.pdbx_description
1 polymer ?
#
loop_
_entity_poly.entity_id
_entity_poly.type
_entity_poly.pdbx_seq_one_letter_code
_entity_poly.pdbx_strand_id
1 'polypeptide(L)' 'MLRRGESGGRKQYRYVIEMAAVAEDLMSRPVITVEVDAKLKEAIEIMQANHINSVVAVEGNEIKGILKRDDIIREVAK' A
#
# COMPACT_ATOMS: atom_id res chain seq x y z
N MET A 1 25.74 -7.93 4.91
CA MET A 1 26.03 -6.52 5.31
C MET A 1 25.75 -5.65 4.08
N LEU A 2 25.07 -4.51 4.10
CA LEU A 2 24.75 -3.56 5.17
C LEU A 2 23.30 -3.04 4.98
N ARG A 3 22.53 -2.97 6.07
CA ARG A 3 21.54 -1.89 6.22
C ARG A 3 22.32 -0.59 6.07
N ARG A 4 21.95 0.25 5.11
CA ARG A 4 22.54 1.59 4.99
C ARG A 4 22.27 2.33 6.29
N GLY A 5 23.34 2.68 7.01
CA GLY A 5 23.30 3.27 8.36
C GLY A 5 22.92 4.75 8.41
N GLU A 6 22.36 5.30 7.34
CA GLU A 6 21.96 6.69 7.26
C GLU A 6 20.49 6.79 6.87
N SER A 7 19.72 7.54 7.65
CA SER A 7 18.40 8.02 7.24
C SER A 7 18.57 8.78 5.93
N GLY A 8 17.77 8.42 4.91
CA GLY A 8 17.80 9.10 3.60
C GLY A 8 17.86 10.61 3.82
N GLY A 9 18.89 11.26 3.26
CA GLY A 9 19.24 12.64 3.54
C GLY A 9 18.06 13.61 3.40
N ARG A 10 18.23 14.85 3.88
CA ARG A 10 17.18 15.88 3.85
C ARG A 10 16.53 15.90 2.47
N LYS A 11 15.22 15.62 2.42
CA LYS A 11 14.38 15.72 1.22
C LYS A 11 14.33 17.18 0.77
N GLN A 12 15.39 17.64 0.12
CA GLN A 12 15.39 18.86 -0.67
C GLN A 12 14.55 18.56 -1.93
N TYR A 13 13.75 19.51 -2.37
CA TYR A 13 12.69 19.37 -3.40
C TYR A 13 11.34 18.83 -2.91
N ARG A 14 10.82 19.32 -1.78
CA ARG A 14 9.37 19.36 -1.60
C ARG A 14 8.93 20.81 -1.73
N TYR A 15 8.49 21.21 -2.93
CA TYR A 15 7.57 22.34 -3.01
C TYR A 15 6.33 21.92 -2.22
N VAL A 16 6.21 22.40 -0.98
CA VAL A 16 4.95 22.30 -0.25
C VAL A 16 4.12 23.44 -0.81
N ILE A 17 3.29 23.13 -1.80
CA ILE A 17 2.18 24.01 -2.11
C ILE A 17 1.22 23.85 -0.93
N GLU A 18 1.17 24.84 -0.04
CA GLU A 18 0.06 24.95 0.92
C GLU A 18 -1.20 25.23 0.11
N MET A 19 -1.87 24.16 -0.29
CA MET A 19 -3.23 24.19 -0.80
C MET A 19 -4.14 23.58 0.26
N ALA A 20 -5.30 24.19 0.48
CA ALA A 20 -6.39 23.55 1.18
C ALA A 20 -6.91 22.41 0.29
N ALA A 21 -6.39 21.21 0.51
CA ALA A 21 -6.84 19.99 -0.14
C ALA A 21 -7.15 18.94 0.92
N VAL A 22 -8.24 18.22 0.75
CA VAL A 22 -8.61 17.06 1.57
C VAL A 22 -8.18 15.77 0.87
N ALA A 23 -8.17 14.65 1.59
CA ALA A 23 -7.80 13.35 1.00
C ALA A 23 -8.65 13.01 -0.24
N GLU A 24 -9.90 13.47 -0.27
CA GLU A 24 -10.84 13.24 -1.37
C GLU A 24 -10.42 13.88 -2.70
N ASP A 25 -9.58 14.92 -2.65
CA ASP A 25 -9.05 15.63 -3.82
C ASP A 25 -7.92 14.85 -4.51
N LEU A 26 -7.27 13.94 -3.77
CA LEU A 26 -6.05 13.23 -4.20
C LEU A 26 -6.25 11.73 -4.34
N MET A 27 -7.20 11.14 -3.62
CA MET A 27 -7.39 9.69 -3.59
C MET A 27 -7.98 9.15 -4.89
N SER A 28 -7.63 7.91 -5.21
CA SER A 28 -8.28 7.16 -6.29
C SER A 28 -9.50 6.41 -5.75
N ARG A 29 -10.54 6.29 -6.59
CA ARG A 29 -11.80 5.58 -6.30
C ARG A 29 -12.25 4.79 -7.55
N PRO A 30 -12.83 3.59 -7.43
CA PRO A 30 -13.07 2.85 -6.18
C PRO A 30 -11.77 2.30 -5.56
N VAL A 31 -11.79 2.09 -4.24
CA VAL A 31 -10.66 1.45 -3.55
C VAL A 31 -10.63 -0.02 -3.93
N ILE A 32 -9.45 -0.52 -4.30
CA ILE A 32 -9.25 -1.93 -4.61
C ILE A 32 -9.14 -2.71 -3.29
N THR A 33 -10.07 -3.65 -3.10
CA THR A 33 -10.20 -4.46 -1.89
C THR A 33 -9.94 -5.94 -2.17
N VAL A 34 -9.73 -6.70 -1.10
CA VAL A 34 -9.69 -8.17 -1.09
C VAL A 34 -10.35 -8.66 0.20
N GLU A 35 -11.09 -9.77 0.14
CA GLU A 35 -11.64 -10.38 1.36
C GLU A 35 -10.52 -10.95 2.25
N VAL A 36 -10.69 -10.87 3.57
CA VAL A 36 -9.71 -11.36 4.54
C VAL A 36 -9.46 -12.87 4.47
N ASP A 37 -10.41 -13.63 3.95
CA ASP A 37 -10.31 -15.09 3.77
C ASP A 37 -9.82 -15.51 2.37
N ALA A 38 -9.60 -14.55 1.48
CA ALA A 38 -9.08 -14.81 0.15
C ALA A 38 -7.65 -15.37 0.19
N LYS A 39 -7.31 -16.20 -0.80
CA LYS A 39 -5.94 -16.74 -0.88
C LYS A 39 -4.96 -15.62 -1.20
N LEU A 40 -3.77 -15.71 -0.61
CA LEU A 40 -2.68 -14.77 -0.87
C LEU A 40 -2.37 -14.60 -2.37
N LYS A 41 -2.49 -15.68 -3.16
CA LYS A 41 -2.30 -15.66 -4.62
C LYS A 41 -3.27 -14.70 -5.32
N GLU A 42 -4.52 -14.69 -4.90
CA GLU A 42 -5.58 -13.84 -5.47
C GLU A 42 -5.27 -12.36 -5.18
N ALA A 43 -4.86 -12.04 -3.95
CA ALA A 43 -4.41 -10.68 -3.62
C ALA A 43 -3.22 -10.22 -4.47
N ILE A 44 -2.25 -11.10 -4.73
CA ILE A 44 -1.09 -10.82 -5.58
C ILE A 44 -1.51 -10.60 -7.04
N GLU A 45 -2.45 -11.42 -7.56
CA GLU A 45 -2.99 -11.28 -8.91
C GLU A 45 -3.74 -9.94 -9.07
N ILE A 46 -4.57 -9.57 -8.09
CA ILE A 46 -5.25 -8.26 -8.05
C ILE A 46 -4.23 -7.11 -8.05
N MET A 47 -3.19 -7.19 -7.22
CA MET A 47 -2.13 -6.18 -7.18
C MET A 47 -1.41 -6.04 -8.52
N GLN A 48 -1.10 -7.14 -9.19
CA GLN A 48 -0.43 -7.13 -10.49
C GLN A 48 -1.32 -6.56 -11.58
N ALA A 49 -2.58 -7.01 -11.66
CA ALA A 49 -3.54 -6.56 -12.65
C ALA A 49 -3.85 -5.06 -12.56
N ASN A 50 -3.85 -4.51 -11.35
CA ASN A 50 -4.10 -3.08 -11.11
C ASN A 50 -2.82 -2.24 -11.03
N HIS A 51 -1.63 -2.84 -11.19
CA HIS A 51 -0.34 -2.18 -11.03
C HIS A 51 -0.17 -1.42 -9.69
N ILE A 52 -0.70 -2.00 -8.61
CA ILE A 52 -0.64 -1.43 -7.24
C ILE A 52 0.23 -2.30 -6.33
N ASN A 53 0.72 -1.71 -5.23
CA ASN A 53 1.59 -2.40 -4.26
C ASN A 53 0.87 -2.80 -2.97
N SER A 54 -0.40 -2.40 -2.84
CA SER A 54 -1.20 -2.64 -1.64
C SER A 54 -2.67 -2.74 -1.99
N VAL A 55 -3.39 -3.54 -1.22
CA VAL A 55 -4.85 -3.65 -1.27
C VAL A 55 -5.42 -3.49 0.14
N VAL A 56 -6.67 -3.04 0.22
CA VAL A 56 -7.39 -2.96 1.49
C VAL A 56 -8.06 -4.32 1.75
N ALA A 57 -7.79 -4.89 2.92
CA ALA A 57 -8.42 -6.14 3.35
C ALA A 57 -9.75 -5.84 4.03
N VAL A 58 -10.82 -6.50 3.58
CA VAL A 58 -12.19 -6.29 4.06
C VAL A 58 -12.84 -7.60 4.50
N GLU A 59 -13.86 -7.50 5.35
CA GLU A 59 -14.82 -8.58 5.61
C GLU A 59 -16.20 -8.00 5.31
N GLY A 60 -16.72 -8.27 4.11
CA GLY A 60 -17.89 -7.56 3.59
C GLY A 60 -17.65 -6.05 3.49
N ASN A 61 -18.41 -5.25 4.23
CA ASN A 61 -18.30 -3.78 4.21
C ASN A 61 -17.34 -3.21 5.28
N GLU A 62 -16.71 -4.07 6.10
CA GLU A 62 -15.81 -3.63 7.15
C GLU A 62 -14.34 -3.70 6.73
N ILE A 63 -13.60 -2.62 6.94
CA ILE A 63 -12.14 -2.59 6.71
C ILE A 63 -11.45 -3.29 7.88
N LYS A 64 -10.66 -4.31 7.59
CA LYS A 64 -9.87 -5.06 8.57
C LYS A 64 -8.38 -4.72 8.55
N GLY A 65 -7.88 -4.20 7.42
CA GLY A 65 -6.48 -3.78 7.35
C GLY A 65 -5.99 -3.47 5.94
N ILE A 66 -4.67 -3.48 5.77
CA ILE A 66 -3.99 -3.22 4.50
C ILE A 66 -2.93 -4.31 4.32
N LEU A 67 -2.93 -4.94 3.15
CA LEU A 67 -1.91 -5.90 2.75
C LEU A 67 -0.96 -5.24 1.74
N LYS A 68 0.34 -5.22 2.03
CA LYS A 68 1.37 -4.66 1.14
C LYS A 68 2.28 -5.75 0.60
N ARG A 69 2.74 -5.59 -0.64
CA ARG A 69 3.68 -6.52 -1.29
C ARG A 69 4.95 -6.76 -0.46
N ASP A 70 5.53 -5.71 0.12
CA ASP A 70 6.76 -5.82 0.91
C ASP A 70 6.57 -6.64 2.19
N ASP A 71 5.38 -6.58 2.80
CA ASP A 71 5.05 -7.37 3.99
C ASP A 71 4.92 -8.85 3.62
N ILE A 72 4.34 -9.15 2.45
CA ILE A 72 4.26 -10.51 1.91
C ILE A 72 5.66 -11.09 1.69
N ILE A 73 6.53 -10.35 0.98
CA ILE A 73 7.90 -10.80 0.70
C ILE A 73 8.66 -11.05 2.00
N ARG A 74 8.53 -10.14 2.98
CA ARG A 74 9.18 -10.28 4.28
C ARG A 74 8.72 -11.53 5.03
N GLU A 75 7.45 -11.93 4.92
CA GLU A 75 6.93 -13.09 5.64
C GLU A 75 7.26 -14.40 4.94
N VAL A 76 7.20 -14.45 3.60
CA VAL A 76 7.47 -15.68 2.82
C VAL A 76 8.96 -15.99 2.71
N ALA A 77 9.84 -14.99 2.78
CA ALA A 77 11.29 -15.16 2.68
C ALA A 77 11.99 -15.47 4.02
N LYS A 78 11.22 -15.67 5.11
CA LYS A 78 11.75 -16.24 6.36
C LYS A 78 11.98 -17.73 6.21
#